data_AF-A0A971A184-F1
#
_entry.id   AF-A0A971A184-F1
#
_cell.length_a   1.000
_cell.length_b   1.000
_cell.length_c   1.000
_cell.angle_alpha   90.00
_cell.angle_beta   90.00
_cell.angle_gamma   90.00
#
_symmetry.space_group_name_H-M   'P 1'
#
loop_
_entity.id
_entity.type
_entity.pdbx_description
1 polymer ?
#
loop_
_entity_poly.entity_id
_entity_poly.type
_entity_poly.pdbx_seq_one_letter_code
_entity_poly.pdbx_strand_id
1 'polypeptide(L)'
;MASERIKAVAVLLVLCLCTIGRADFLAGLAKPHEGRSMRATSTYKLGEDPRGWQGEPNPNSNRDNSNVPPGQTKVLMDVEGPGVITHIWMTFLGPEPHPWAKNGSANHQEMLLRIYWDGDERPGVEAPVGDFFANSFGLRSEVISLPVVVEDADSYNCFWHMPFR
;
A
#
# COMPACT_ATOMS: atom_id res chain seq x y z
N MET A 1 -51.96 -21.73 25.87
CA MET A 1 -52.07 -21.15 24.51
C MET A 1 -51.48 -19.74 24.37
N ALA A 2 -51.68 -18.79 25.29
CA ALA A 2 -51.11 -17.43 25.15
C ALA A 2 -49.57 -17.35 25.28
N SER A 3 -48.97 -18.15 26.16
CA SER A 3 -47.51 -18.18 26.41
C SER A 3 -46.68 -18.65 25.20
N GLU A 4 -47.17 -19.64 24.45
CA GLU A 4 -46.47 -20.15 23.26
C GLU A 4 -46.50 -19.17 22.09
N ARG A 5 -47.60 -18.39 21.95
CA ARG A 5 -47.71 -17.35 20.91
C ARG A 5 -46.72 -16.21 21.16
N ILE A 6 -46.48 -15.84 22.42
CA ILE A 6 -45.51 -14.79 22.78
C ILE A 6 -44.07 -15.25 22.51
N LYS A 7 -43.74 -16.52 22.81
CA LYS A 7 -42.43 -17.10 22.50
C LYS A 7 -42.19 -17.20 20.99
N ALA A 8 -43.20 -17.62 20.23
CA ALA A 8 -43.10 -17.71 18.77
C ALA A 8 -42.87 -16.33 18.12
N VAL A 9 -43.59 -15.29 18.59
CA VAL A 9 -43.42 -13.91 18.09
C VAL A 9 -42.04 -13.34 18.47
N ALA A 10 -41.55 -13.62 19.68
CA ALA A 10 -40.21 -13.19 20.11
C ALA A 10 -39.09 -13.87 19.29
N VAL A 11 -39.21 -15.17 19.01
CA VAL A 11 -38.27 -15.91 18.16
C VAL A 11 -38.29 -15.39 16.72
N LEU A 12 -39.48 -15.09 16.17
CA LEU A 12 -39.61 -14.54 14.83
C LEU A 12 -39.01 -13.11 14.73
N LEU A 13 -39.19 -12.29 15.76
CA LEU A 13 -38.59 -10.95 15.84
C LEU A 13 -37.06 -11.01 15.92
N VAL A 14 -36.49 -11.94 16.71
CA VAL A 14 -35.04 -12.15 16.79
C VAL A 14 -34.49 -12.64 15.45
N LEU A 15 -35.17 -13.57 14.77
CA LEU A 15 -34.78 -14.05 13.44
C LEU A 15 -34.85 -12.95 12.36
N CYS A 16 -35.87 -12.10 12.37
CA CYS A 16 -35.98 -10.96 11.45
C CYS A 16 -34.92 -9.88 11.71
N LEU A 17 -34.56 -9.63 12.97
CA LEU A 17 -33.48 -8.71 13.33
C LEU A 17 -32.11 -9.22 12.87
N CYS A 18 -31.87 -10.53 12.87
CA CYS A 18 -30.65 -11.13 12.32
C CYS A 18 -30.52 -10.97 10.80
N THR A 19 -31.64 -10.88 10.06
CA THR A 19 -31.61 -10.71 8.60
C THR A 19 -31.41 -9.25 8.15
N ILE A 20 -31.83 -8.28 8.97
CA ILE A 20 -31.66 -6.85 8.66
C ILE A 20 -30.22 -6.38 8.95
N GLY A 21 -29.48 -7.12 9.78
CA GLY A 21 -28.10 -6.79 10.19
C GLY A 21 -26.99 -7.28 9.25
N ARG A 22 -27.28 -8.06 8.21
CA ARG A 22 -26.28 -8.39 7.19
C ARG A 22 -26.24 -7.27 6.16
N ALA A 23 -25.62 -6.15 6.54
CA ALA A 23 -24.93 -5.35 5.54
C ALA A 23 -23.95 -6.30 4.84
N ASP A 24 -24.22 -6.62 3.58
CA ASP A 24 -23.35 -7.48 2.80
C ASP A 24 -22.01 -6.77 2.66
N PHE A 25 -21.02 -7.22 3.45
CA PHE A 25 -19.68 -6.64 3.51
C PHE A 25 -19.06 -6.50 2.10
N LEU A 26 -19.47 -7.36 1.18
CA LEU A 26 -19.00 -7.41 -0.20
C LEU A 26 -19.84 -6.57 -1.16
N ALA A 27 -21.02 -6.08 -0.76
CA ALA A 27 -21.87 -5.26 -1.63
C ALA A 27 -21.18 -3.95 -2.07
N GLY A 28 -20.15 -3.50 -1.35
CA GLY A 28 -19.29 -2.41 -1.76
C GLY A 28 -18.47 -2.71 -3.03
N LEU A 29 -18.07 -3.96 -3.26
CA LEU A 29 -17.20 -4.36 -4.38
C LEU A 29 -17.89 -4.23 -5.74
N ALA A 30 -19.21 -4.36 -5.80
CA ALA A 30 -19.97 -4.24 -7.03
C ALA A 30 -20.26 -2.79 -7.42
N LYS A 31 -19.93 -1.82 -6.56
CA LYS A 31 -20.19 -0.40 -6.82
C LYS A 31 -19.08 0.17 -7.70
N PRO A 32 -19.42 0.85 -8.81
CA PRO A 32 -18.43 1.64 -9.54
C PRO A 32 -17.83 2.71 -8.62
N HIS A 33 -16.52 2.88 -8.69
CA HIS A 33 -15.82 3.96 -8.02
C HIS A 33 -15.72 5.16 -8.97
N GLU A 34 -15.98 6.36 -8.45
CA GLU A 34 -15.71 7.60 -9.20
C GLU A 34 -14.21 7.83 -9.34
N GLY A 35 -13.82 8.44 -10.47
CA GLY A 35 -12.41 8.71 -10.81
C GLY A 35 -11.84 7.70 -11.80
N ARG A 36 -10.50 7.61 -11.83
CA ARG A 36 -9.76 6.70 -12.71
C ARG A 36 -8.64 6.03 -11.92
N SER A 37 -8.38 4.77 -12.22
CA SER A 37 -7.19 4.09 -11.69
C SER A 37 -5.93 4.72 -12.25
N MET A 38 -5.01 5.07 -11.36
CA MET A 38 -3.66 5.53 -11.69
C MET A 38 -2.67 4.68 -10.89
N ARG A 39 -1.42 4.57 -11.33
CA ARG A 39 -0.44 3.71 -10.66
C ARG A 39 0.96 4.23 -10.79
N ALA A 40 1.59 4.62 -9.68
CA ALA A 40 3.01 4.91 -9.60
C ALA A 40 3.90 3.66 -9.64
N THR A 41 4.85 3.52 -10.58
CA THR A 41 5.74 2.34 -10.71
C THR A 41 7.19 2.69 -11.03
N SER A 42 8.08 1.77 -10.67
CA SER A 42 9.50 1.74 -11.02
C SER A 42 9.80 1.24 -12.43
N THR A 43 8.77 0.97 -13.25
CA THR A 43 8.92 0.48 -14.63
C THR A 43 9.83 1.39 -15.43
N TYR A 44 10.74 0.82 -16.23
CA TYR A 44 11.63 1.62 -17.07
C TYR A 44 10.84 2.38 -18.14
N LYS A 45 11.13 3.67 -18.30
CA LYS A 45 10.44 4.56 -19.23
C LYS A 45 11.35 5.08 -20.33
N LEU A 46 10.74 5.58 -21.40
CA LEU A 46 11.39 6.32 -22.46
C LEU A 46 11.48 7.81 -22.08
N GLY A 47 12.54 8.51 -22.48
CA GLY A 47 12.68 9.96 -22.29
C GLY A 47 13.93 10.39 -21.51
N GLU A 48 13.95 11.66 -21.10
CA GLU A 48 15.10 12.32 -20.45
C GLU A 48 15.40 11.78 -19.05
N ASP A 49 14.37 11.55 -18.24
CA ASP A 49 14.48 10.77 -16.99
C ASP A 49 13.78 9.41 -17.15
N PRO A 50 14.46 8.41 -17.72
CA PRO A 50 13.87 7.09 -17.97
C PRO A 50 13.57 6.30 -16.68
N ARG A 51 14.03 6.80 -15.52
CA ARG A 51 13.76 6.19 -14.21
C ARG A 51 12.80 7.02 -13.36
N GLY A 52 12.25 8.10 -13.91
CA GLY A 52 11.26 8.93 -13.26
C GLY A 52 9.90 8.24 -13.12
N TRP A 53 9.01 8.86 -12.36
CA TRP A 53 7.63 8.39 -12.23
C TRP A 53 6.81 8.64 -13.51
N GLN A 54 7.06 9.73 -14.24
CA GLN A 54 6.31 10.10 -15.43
C GLN A 54 6.95 9.55 -16.72
N GLY A 55 6.15 9.35 -17.77
CA GLY A 55 6.61 8.95 -19.11
C GLY A 55 6.06 7.60 -19.59
N GLU A 56 6.39 7.25 -20.83
CA GLU A 56 5.90 6.03 -21.47
C GLU A 56 6.78 4.83 -21.11
N PRO A 57 6.20 3.70 -20.64
CA PRO A 57 6.96 2.47 -20.40
C PRO A 57 7.68 1.98 -21.65
N ASN A 58 8.91 1.47 -21.49
CA ASN A 58 9.60 0.78 -22.57
C ASN A 58 9.25 -0.71 -22.55
N PRO A 59 8.43 -1.21 -23.50
CA PRO A 59 7.99 -2.61 -23.52
C PRO A 59 9.13 -3.60 -23.80
N ASN A 60 10.30 -3.13 -24.25
CA ASN A 60 11.46 -3.94 -24.58
C ASN A 60 12.52 -3.93 -23.46
N SER A 61 12.17 -3.44 -22.27
CA SER A 61 13.06 -3.36 -21.10
C SER A 61 12.55 -4.20 -19.94
N ASN A 62 13.46 -4.75 -19.15
CA ASN A 62 13.17 -5.42 -17.87
C ASN A 62 13.86 -4.69 -16.69
N ARG A 63 14.12 -3.38 -16.86
CA ARG A 63 14.85 -2.55 -15.88
C ARG A 63 13.88 -1.83 -14.94
N ASP A 64 13.08 -2.59 -14.22
CA ASP A 64 11.95 -2.06 -13.45
C ASP A 64 12.31 -1.74 -11.99
N ASN A 65 13.53 -1.22 -11.77
CA ASN A 65 14.03 -0.80 -10.46
C ASN A 65 14.89 0.47 -10.56
N SER A 66 15.25 1.02 -9.41
CA SER A 66 16.12 2.18 -9.31
C SER A 66 17.10 2.03 -8.15
N ASN A 67 18.33 2.50 -8.35
CA ASN A 67 19.31 2.66 -7.29
C ASN A 67 19.21 4.08 -6.72
N VAL A 68 19.18 4.19 -5.39
CA VAL A 68 19.24 5.47 -4.68
C VAL A 68 20.57 5.49 -3.91
N PRO A 69 21.53 6.37 -4.28
CA PRO A 69 22.79 6.45 -3.56
C PRO A 69 22.61 6.92 -2.11
N PRO A 70 23.58 6.65 -1.21
CA PRO A 70 23.53 7.13 0.17
C PRO A 70 23.30 8.64 0.25
N GLY A 71 22.36 9.05 1.10
CA GLY A 71 21.97 10.45 1.30
C GLY A 71 21.17 11.09 0.17
N GLN A 72 20.89 10.35 -0.92
CA GLN A 72 20.05 10.84 -2.01
C GLN A 72 18.58 10.53 -1.77
N THR A 73 17.73 11.30 -2.43
CA THR A 73 16.27 11.12 -2.41
C THR A 73 15.78 10.81 -3.81
N LYS A 74 14.78 9.93 -3.90
CA LYS A 74 14.06 9.66 -5.15
C LYS A 74 12.58 9.93 -4.93
N VAL A 75 12.01 10.73 -5.81
CA VAL A 75 10.56 10.93 -5.88
C VAL A 75 9.93 9.68 -6.50
N LEU A 76 9.06 9.00 -5.75
CA LEU A 76 8.34 7.82 -6.21
C LEU A 76 7.02 8.17 -6.92
N MET A 77 6.38 9.25 -6.47
CA MET A 77 5.15 9.79 -7.03
C MET A 77 5.10 11.29 -6.73
N ASP A 78 4.69 12.07 -7.72
CA ASP A 78 4.39 13.49 -7.62
C ASP A 78 3.22 13.77 -8.58
N VAL A 79 2.08 14.17 -8.03
CA VAL A 79 0.82 14.24 -8.74
C VAL A 79 -0.04 15.36 -8.15
N GLU A 80 -0.70 16.10 -9.02
CA GLU A 80 -1.64 17.16 -8.65
C GLU A 80 -3.09 16.67 -8.71
N GLY A 81 -3.93 17.28 -7.89
CA GLY A 81 -5.37 17.08 -7.86
C GLY A 81 -5.82 15.95 -6.93
N PRO A 82 -7.14 15.76 -6.78
CA PRO A 82 -7.68 14.88 -5.76
C PRO A 82 -7.50 13.41 -6.11
N GLY A 83 -7.13 12.63 -5.11
CA GLY A 83 -6.95 11.19 -5.24
C GLY A 83 -6.91 10.46 -3.91
N VAL A 84 -6.82 9.13 -3.99
CA VAL A 84 -6.64 8.26 -2.82
C VAL A 84 -5.61 7.20 -3.19
N ILE A 85 -4.49 7.15 -2.47
CA ILE A 85 -3.60 6.00 -2.53
C ILE A 85 -4.31 4.85 -1.83
N THR A 86 -4.54 3.74 -2.55
CA THR A 86 -5.23 2.55 -2.02
C THR A 86 -4.29 1.37 -1.83
N HIS A 87 -3.15 1.36 -2.51
CA HIS A 87 -2.16 0.30 -2.42
C HIS A 87 -0.75 0.84 -2.67
N ILE A 88 0.19 0.46 -1.81
CA ILE A 88 1.63 0.62 -2.02
C ILE A 88 2.25 -0.76 -1.96
N TRP A 89 3.09 -1.08 -2.94
CA TRP A 89 3.95 -2.26 -2.94
C TRP A 89 5.40 -1.85 -3.13
N MET A 90 6.31 -2.48 -2.38
CA MET A 90 7.75 -2.25 -2.48
C MET A 90 8.53 -3.53 -2.19
N THR A 91 9.68 -3.66 -2.84
CA THR A 91 10.73 -4.63 -2.50
C THR A 91 12.10 -3.99 -2.74
N PHE A 92 13.14 -4.50 -2.09
CA PHE A 92 14.48 -3.95 -2.16
C PHE A 92 15.50 -5.00 -1.70
N LEU A 93 16.73 -4.88 -2.20
CA LEU A 93 17.82 -5.74 -1.76
C LEU A 93 18.20 -5.42 -0.31
N GLY A 94 18.66 -6.44 0.41
CA GLY A 94 19.14 -6.31 1.79
C GLY A 94 20.60 -5.89 1.89
N PRO A 95 21.13 -5.76 3.12
CA PRO A 95 22.54 -5.49 3.39
C PRO A 95 23.48 -6.62 2.96
N GLU A 96 22.94 -7.80 2.64
CA GLU A 96 23.71 -8.94 2.17
C GLU A 96 24.22 -8.72 0.73
N PRO A 97 25.45 -9.13 0.40
CA PRO A 97 25.96 -9.12 -0.97
C PRO A 97 25.03 -9.85 -1.94
N HIS A 98 24.72 -9.19 -3.06
CA HIS A 98 23.86 -9.72 -4.12
C HIS A 98 24.53 -9.54 -5.49
N PRO A 99 24.29 -10.40 -6.51
CA PRO A 99 24.87 -10.23 -7.85
C PRO A 99 24.68 -8.84 -8.47
N TRP A 100 23.57 -8.16 -8.14
CA TRP A 100 23.26 -6.80 -8.60
C TRP A 100 23.71 -5.69 -7.64
N ALA A 101 24.07 -6.05 -6.40
CA ALA A 101 24.57 -5.14 -5.37
C ALA A 101 25.70 -5.83 -4.60
N LYS A 102 26.91 -5.83 -5.19
CA LYS A 102 28.05 -6.63 -4.71
C LYS A 102 28.44 -6.36 -3.25
N ASN A 103 28.16 -5.16 -2.76
CA ASN A 103 28.46 -4.73 -1.40
C ASN A 103 27.21 -4.71 -0.50
N GLY A 104 26.11 -5.31 -0.95
CA GLY A 104 24.79 -5.16 -0.31
C GLY A 104 24.12 -3.84 -0.65
N SER A 105 22.96 -3.63 -0.05
CA SER A 105 22.12 -2.43 -0.13
C SER A 105 21.71 -1.97 1.27
N ALA A 106 21.05 -0.81 1.37
CA ALA A 106 20.55 -0.32 2.65
C ALA A 106 19.55 -1.31 3.28
N ASN A 107 19.60 -1.46 4.61
CA ASN A 107 18.52 -2.09 5.36
C ASN A 107 17.24 -1.21 5.29
N HIS A 108 16.05 -1.80 5.42
CA HIS A 108 14.79 -1.05 5.47
C HIS A 108 14.66 -0.08 6.63
N GLN A 109 15.49 -0.20 7.66
CA GLN A 109 15.61 0.79 8.74
C GLN A 109 16.50 2.00 8.38
N GLU A 110 17.29 1.90 7.32
CA GLU A 110 18.18 2.96 6.84
C GLU A 110 17.54 3.78 5.70
N MET A 111 16.38 3.33 5.21
CA MET A 111 15.60 4.03 4.19
C MET A 111 14.44 4.75 4.84
N LEU A 112 14.26 6.04 4.54
CA LEU A 112 13.20 6.86 5.10
C LEU A 112 12.11 7.11 4.05
N LEU A 113 10.88 6.71 4.35
CA LEU A 113 9.71 7.04 3.55
C LEU A 113 9.14 8.37 4.01
N ARG A 114 8.93 9.29 3.08
CA ARG A 114 8.24 10.56 3.31
C ARG A 114 7.07 10.69 2.36
N ILE A 115 5.92 11.11 2.90
CA ILE A 115 4.73 11.44 2.12
C ILE A 115 4.25 12.82 2.52
N TYR A 116 4.11 13.68 1.52
CA TYR A 116 3.69 15.07 1.63
C TYR A 116 2.29 15.18 1.04
N TRP A 117 1.44 16.01 1.66
CA TRP A 117 0.04 16.14 1.30
C TRP A 117 -0.28 17.60 0.99
N ASP A 118 -1.11 17.83 -0.03
CA ASP A 118 -1.80 19.10 -0.28
C ASP A 118 -0.86 20.34 -0.28
N GLY A 119 0.38 20.18 -0.74
CA GLY A 119 1.40 21.23 -0.81
C GLY A 119 2.08 21.59 0.52
N ASP A 120 1.86 20.84 1.61
CA ASP A 120 2.52 21.05 2.90
C ASP A 120 4.02 20.70 2.81
N GLU A 121 4.88 21.61 3.26
CA GLU A 121 6.33 21.40 3.35
C GLU A 121 6.72 20.37 4.41
N ARG A 122 5.85 20.15 5.41
CA ARG A 122 6.04 19.11 6.43
C ARG A 122 5.43 17.79 5.96
N PRO A 123 6.17 16.67 6.03
CA PRO A 123 5.60 15.37 5.68
C PRO A 123 4.51 14.97 6.68
N GLY A 124 3.37 14.51 6.18
CA GLY A 124 2.32 13.91 7.00
C GLY A 124 2.63 12.47 7.40
N VAL A 125 3.51 11.81 6.65
CA VAL A 125 4.10 10.50 6.99
C VAL A 125 5.62 10.62 6.86
N GLU A 126 6.34 10.33 7.94
CA GLU A 126 7.80 10.21 7.95
C GLU A 126 8.19 9.07 8.88
N ALA A 127 8.68 7.97 8.30
CA ALA A 127 9.07 6.78 9.06
C ALA A 127 10.11 5.97 8.28
N PRO A 128 11.00 5.22 8.95
CA PRO A 128 11.78 4.19 8.29
C PRO A 128 10.86 3.25 7.50
N VAL A 129 11.31 2.79 6.32
CA VAL A 129 10.52 1.91 5.45
C VAL A 129 10.06 0.68 6.24
N GLY A 130 10.94 0.07 7.02
CA GLY A 130 10.58 -1.07 7.87
C GLY A 130 9.44 -0.77 8.82
N ASP A 131 9.52 0.34 9.55
CA ASP A 131 8.53 0.71 10.56
C ASP A 131 7.16 1.02 9.95
N PHE A 132 7.14 1.69 8.80
CA PHE A 132 5.90 1.94 8.05
C PHE A 132 5.16 0.64 7.69
N PHE A 133 5.91 -0.42 7.36
CA PHE A 133 5.37 -1.74 7.04
C PHE A 133 5.39 -2.73 8.24
N ALA A 134 5.43 -2.24 9.48
CA ALA A 134 5.44 -3.07 10.70
C ALA A 134 6.55 -4.15 10.73
N ASN A 135 7.65 -3.89 10.04
CA ASN A 135 8.84 -4.73 9.92
C ASN A 135 10.03 -4.01 10.58
N SER A 136 9.96 -3.88 11.90
CA SER A 136 10.88 -3.03 12.66
C SER A 136 12.21 -3.71 12.99
N PHE A 137 13.16 -2.94 13.54
CA PHE A 137 14.44 -3.42 14.08
C PHE A 137 15.42 -4.00 13.07
N GLY A 138 15.18 -3.79 11.77
CA GLY A 138 16.08 -4.22 10.70
C GLY A 138 16.02 -5.71 10.42
N LEU A 139 15.07 -6.42 11.05
CA LEU A 139 14.85 -7.84 10.85
C LEU A 139 13.71 -8.03 9.85
N ARG A 140 14.07 -8.63 8.71
CA ARG A 140 13.08 -9.08 7.73
C ARG A 140 12.25 -10.22 8.33
N SER A 141 10.93 -10.04 8.40
CA SER A 141 10.00 -11.04 8.93
C SER A 141 8.67 -11.01 8.19
N GLU A 142 7.90 -12.09 8.28
CA GLU A 142 6.54 -12.10 7.77
C GLU A 142 5.63 -11.23 8.64
N VAL A 143 4.74 -10.47 7.99
CA VAL A 143 3.67 -9.70 8.64
C VAL A 143 2.39 -9.98 7.90
N ILE A 144 1.38 -10.54 8.58
CA ILE A 144 0.06 -10.77 7.99
C ILE A 144 -0.97 -9.95 8.78
N SER A 145 -1.46 -8.86 8.20
CA SER A 145 -2.51 -8.03 8.79
C SER A 145 -3.43 -7.47 7.70
N LEU A 146 -4.52 -6.81 8.11
CA LEU A 146 -5.45 -6.19 7.15
C LEU A 146 -4.81 -5.01 6.39
N PRO A 147 -4.20 -4.00 7.05
CA PRO A 147 -3.66 -2.84 6.34
C PRO A 147 -2.23 -3.03 5.81
N VAL A 148 -1.46 -3.96 6.36
CA VAL A 148 -0.04 -4.15 6.03
C VAL A 148 0.27 -5.63 5.91
N VAL A 149 0.92 -6.02 4.83
CA VAL A 149 1.37 -7.40 4.61
C VAL A 149 2.82 -7.40 4.14
N VAL A 150 3.68 -8.18 4.79
CA VAL A 150 5.03 -8.48 4.34
C VAL A 150 5.11 -9.98 4.11
N GLU A 151 5.03 -10.40 2.85
CA GLU A 151 5.08 -11.82 2.45
C GLU A 151 6.52 -12.24 2.16
N ASP A 152 6.89 -13.45 2.57
CA ASP A 152 8.24 -14.02 2.47
C ASP A 152 9.36 -13.08 2.96
N ALA A 153 9.02 -12.16 3.89
CA ALA A 153 9.91 -11.15 4.44
C ALA A 153 10.54 -10.19 3.41
N ASP A 154 9.97 -10.07 2.19
CA ASP A 154 10.52 -9.23 1.11
C ASP A 154 9.47 -8.56 0.18
N SER A 155 8.17 -8.88 0.35
CA SER A 155 7.07 -8.27 -0.40
C SER A 155 6.25 -7.33 0.48
N TYR A 156 6.63 -6.05 0.53
CA TYR A 156 6.06 -5.06 1.44
C TYR A 156 4.81 -4.40 0.83
N ASN A 157 3.64 -4.67 1.41
CA ASN A 157 2.33 -4.20 0.96
C ASN A 157 1.66 -3.34 2.01
N CYS A 158 1.02 -2.26 1.58
CA CYS A 158 0.20 -1.38 2.40
C CYS A 158 -1.13 -1.11 1.69
N PHE A 159 -2.24 -1.25 2.42
CA PHE A 159 -3.62 -1.08 1.97
C PHE A 159 -4.36 0.03 2.73
N TRP A 160 -3.62 0.90 3.45
CA TRP A 160 -4.24 2.12 4.00
C TRP A 160 -4.74 3.00 2.86
N HIS A 161 -5.95 3.52 3.01
CA HIS A 161 -6.49 4.53 2.11
C HIS A 161 -5.97 5.91 2.54
N MET A 162 -5.14 6.53 1.69
CA MET A 162 -4.52 7.83 1.97
C MET A 162 -5.05 8.87 0.98
N PRO A 163 -6.11 9.62 1.35
CA PRO A 163 -6.66 10.67 0.49
C PRO A 163 -5.77 11.91 0.45
N PHE A 164 -5.72 12.57 -0.71
CA PHE A 164 -5.03 13.84 -0.96
C PHE A 164 -5.85 14.71 -1.92
N ARG A 165 -5.53 16.01 -2.00
CA ARG A 165 -6.26 17.01 -2.77
C ARG A 165 -5.38 17.80 -3.74
#